data_AF-A0AAU1AWT6-F1
#
_entry.id   AF-A0AAU1AWT6-F1
#
_cell.length_a   1.000
_cell.length_b   1.000
_cell.length_c   1.000
_cell.angle_alpha   90.00
_cell.angle_beta   90.00
_cell.angle_gamma   90.00
#
_symmetry.space_group_name_H-M   'P 1'
#
loop_
_entity.id
_entity.type
_entity.pdbx_description
1 polymer ?
#
loop_
_entity_poly.entity_id
_entity_poly.type
_entity_poly.pdbx_seq_one_letter_code
_entity_poly.pdbx_strand_id
1 'polypeptide(L)'
;MPVEITWWGHATCTVEESGVRLLTDPLFARRLAHLRRRRGALPPPEAAEADVVLVSHLHADHLHLPSLARLARGTRLLVPAGARRAVPGLARVAQVRRLAVTEVAPGDEVGVRSGVRVRAVRACHDGRRLPFGPHLAPALGYVVHGSARTYFAGDTGLFDTMAEEVGPVDVALLPVGGWGPYLGPGHLDAGRAARALAALAPAAAVPVHYGTYWPIGMDAVRPHEFHAPGEEFVRQARQLAPKVTVRLPDHGERVRLP
;
A
#
# COMPACT_ATOMS: atom_id res chain seq x y z
N MET A 1 -19.93 4.93 -8.80
CA MET A 1 -20.27 5.12 -7.38
C MET A 1 -19.02 5.67 -6.72
N PRO A 2 -19.10 6.52 -5.68
CA PRO A 2 -17.88 7.06 -5.07
C PRO A 2 -17.03 5.91 -4.50
N VAL A 3 -15.72 6.01 -4.63
CA VAL A 3 -14.77 5.12 -3.95
C VAL A 3 -14.68 5.53 -2.49
N GLU A 4 -14.76 4.56 -1.57
CA GLU A 4 -14.49 4.81 -0.16
C GLU A 4 -13.13 4.24 0.23
N ILE A 5 -12.33 5.04 0.93
CA ILE A 5 -10.99 4.65 1.39
C ILE A 5 -10.93 4.82 2.89
N THR A 6 -10.55 3.76 3.60
CA THR A 6 -10.23 3.82 5.03
C THR A 6 -8.74 3.57 5.22
N TRP A 7 -8.00 4.54 5.79
CA TRP A 7 -6.57 4.40 6.03
C TRP A 7 -6.29 3.86 7.44
N TRP A 8 -5.81 2.63 7.55
CA TRP A 8 -5.55 1.97 8.83
C TRP A 8 -4.15 2.26 9.41
N GLY A 9 -3.33 3.00 8.65
CA GLY A 9 -1.95 3.29 8.96
C GLY A 9 -0.96 2.45 8.16
N HIS A 10 0.26 2.98 8.01
CA HIS A 10 1.28 2.44 7.14
C HIS A 10 0.76 2.36 5.70
N ALA A 11 1.08 1.31 4.95
CA ALA A 11 0.50 1.04 3.64
C ALA A 11 -0.88 0.33 3.71
N THR A 12 -1.45 0.12 4.90
CA THR A 12 -2.71 -0.63 5.05
C THR A 12 -3.93 0.25 4.83
N CYS A 13 -4.67 0.01 3.74
CA CYS A 13 -5.92 0.69 3.40
C CYS A 13 -7.00 -0.32 3.05
N THR A 14 -8.24 -0.03 3.45
CA THR A 14 -9.41 -0.64 2.81
C THR A 14 -9.87 0.27 1.68
N VAL A 15 -10.11 -0.29 0.50
CA VAL A 15 -10.71 0.38 -0.66
C VAL A 15 -12.02 -0.33 -0.99
N GLU A 16 -13.13 0.38 -0.94
CA GLU A 16 -14.45 -0.12 -1.31
C GLU A 16 -14.83 0.48 -2.68
N GLU A 17 -14.94 -0.38 -3.69
CA GLU A 17 -15.17 0.01 -5.09
C GLU A 17 -16.13 -1.00 -5.74
N SER A 18 -17.21 -0.50 -6.36
CA SER A 18 -18.19 -1.34 -7.09
C SER A 18 -18.67 -2.56 -6.28
N GLY A 19 -18.87 -2.38 -4.97
CA GLY A 19 -19.31 -3.43 -4.04
C GLY A 19 -18.25 -4.51 -3.75
N VAL A 20 -16.99 -4.26 -4.09
CA VAL A 20 -15.83 -5.11 -3.77
C VAL A 20 -14.98 -4.39 -2.72
N ARG A 21 -14.57 -5.15 -1.70
CA ARG A 21 -13.70 -4.66 -0.62
C ARG A 21 -12.29 -5.17 -0.83
N LEU A 22 -11.37 -4.25 -1.12
CA LEU A 22 -9.95 -4.53 -1.27
C LEU A 22 -9.17 -4.09 -0.02
N LEU A 23 -8.09 -4.78 0.29
CA LEU A 23 -7.19 -4.46 1.39
C LEU A 23 -5.74 -4.46 0.91
N THR A 24 -5.02 -3.36 1.11
CA THR A 24 -3.62 -3.23 0.72
C THR A 24 -2.71 -3.59 1.89
N ASP A 25 -1.60 -4.30 1.64
CA ASP A 25 -0.48 -4.53 2.57
C ASP A 25 -0.86 -4.60 4.06
N PRO A 26 -1.62 -5.63 4.49
CA PRO A 26 -2.21 -5.64 5.83
C PRO A 26 -1.15 -5.83 6.92
N LEU A 27 -0.99 -4.80 7.77
CA LEU A 27 -0.12 -4.82 8.94
C LEU A 27 -0.89 -4.51 10.22
N PHE A 28 -1.36 -5.58 10.85
CA PHE A 28 -2.17 -5.57 12.06
C PHE A 28 -1.36 -5.90 13.33
N ALA A 29 -0.21 -5.26 13.49
CA ALA A 29 0.74 -5.55 14.58
C ALA A 29 1.05 -4.30 15.43
N ARG A 30 1.19 -4.46 16.75
CA ARG A 30 1.69 -3.37 17.62
C ARG A 30 3.20 -3.18 17.50
N ARG A 31 3.90 -4.26 17.20
CA ARG A 31 5.36 -4.32 17.09
C ARG A 31 5.74 -5.23 15.93
N LEU A 32 6.74 -4.85 15.17
CA LEU A 32 7.35 -5.65 14.12
C LEU A 32 8.87 -5.48 14.21
N ALA A 33 9.58 -6.52 14.66
CA ALA A 33 11.00 -6.41 14.97
C ALA A 33 11.29 -5.15 15.84
N HIS A 34 12.14 -4.23 15.37
CA HIS A 34 12.52 -3.00 16.07
C HIS A 34 11.51 -1.84 15.89
N LEU A 35 10.45 -2.04 15.11
CA LEU A 35 9.40 -1.05 14.85
C LEU A 35 8.25 -1.19 15.85
N ARG A 36 7.68 -0.05 16.26
CA ARG A 36 6.48 0.02 17.09
C ARG A 36 5.44 0.89 16.41
N ARG A 37 4.16 0.46 16.44
CA ARG A 37 3.04 1.33 16.07
C ARG A 37 2.94 2.45 17.12
N ARG A 38 3.27 3.67 16.73
CA ARG A 38 3.30 4.86 17.59
C ARG A 38 2.00 5.65 17.56
N ARG A 39 1.25 5.58 16.46
CA ARG A 39 -0.05 6.22 16.28
C ARG A 39 -1.06 5.30 15.60
N GLY A 40 -2.33 5.67 15.75
CA GLY A 40 -3.48 4.89 15.33
C GLY A 40 -3.71 3.68 16.23
N ALA A 41 -4.98 3.36 16.46
CA ALA A 41 -5.33 2.09 17.07
C ALA A 41 -4.87 0.92 16.18
N LEU A 42 -4.77 -0.28 16.76
CA LEU A 42 -4.70 -1.47 15.92
C LEU A 42 -5.97 -1.53 15.05
N PRO A 43 -5.86 -1.88 13.76
CA PRO A 43 -7.04 -2.04 12.95
C PRO A 43 -7.96 -3.11 13.56
N PRO A 44 -9.27 -2.82 13.66
CA PRO A 44 -10.21 -3.71 14.31
C PRO A 44 -10.43 -4.98 13.46
N PRO A 45 -11.04 -6.05 13.99
CA PRO A 45 -11.22 -7.31 13.27
C PRO A 45 -11.86 -7.16 11.89
N GLU A 46 -12.82 -6.25 11.75
CA GLU A 46 -13.58 -5.97 10.52
C GLU A 46 -12.68 -5.39 9.42
N ALA A 47 -11.51 -4.84 9.75
CA ALA A 47 -10.52 -4.39 8.77
C ALA A 47 -9.87 -5.57 8.00
N ALA A 48 -9.94 -6.78 8.54
CA ALA A 48 -9.41 -7.99 7.91
C ALA A 48 -10.42 -8.69 6.97
N GLU A 49 -11.64 -8.16 6.88
CA GLU A 49 -12.65 -8.62 5.93
C GLU A 49 -12.44 -7.94 4.58
N ALA A 50 -12.02 -8.73 3.59
CA ALA A 50 -11.79 -8.28 2.23
C ALA A 50 -12.08 -9.41 1.24
N ASP A 51 -12.60 -9.05 0.07
CA ASP A 51 -12.72 -9.96 -1.07
C ASP A 51 -11.32 -10.26 -1.64
N VAL A 52 -10.48 -9.22 -1.74
CA VAL A 52 -9.13 -9.28 -2.31
C VAL A 52 -8.14 -8.52 -1.45
N VAL A 53 -6.98 -9.13 -1.22
CA VAL A 53 -5.82 -8.50 -0.59
C VAL A 53 -4.72 -8.32 -1.63
N LEU A 54 -4.15 -7.12 -1.67
CA LEU A 54 -3.06 -6.74 -2.56
C LEU A 54 -1.78 -6.61 -1.74
N VAL A 55 -0.80 -7.47 -2.02
CA VAL A 55 0.53 -7.40 -1.40
C VAL A 55 1.51 -6.81 -2.41
N SER A 56 2.07 -5.64 -2.12
CA SER A 56 2.98 -4.93 -3.04
C SER A 56 4.34 -5.61 -3.17
N HIS A 57 4.92 -6.07 -2.05
CA HIS A 57 6.25 -6.69 -2.02
C HIS A 57 6.46 -7.52 -0.75
N LEU A 58 7.63 -8.15 -0.62
CA LEU A 58 7.85 -9.20 0.39
C LEU A 58 8.41 -8.71 1.74
N HIS A 59 8.68 -7.41 1.91
CA HIS A 59 9.13 -6.89 3.20
C HIS A 59 8.14 -7.22 4.31
N ALA A 60 8.66 -7.39 5.54
CA ALA A 60 7.89 -7.95 6.64
C ALA A 60 6.72 -7.05 7.10
N ASP A 61 6.80 -5.76 6.79
CA ASP A 61 5.78 -4.74 7.05
C ASP A 61 4.70 -4.65 5.96
N HIS A 62 4.89 -5.32 4.82
CA HIS A 62 3.89 -5.39 3.73
C HIS A 62 3.34 -6.82 3.55
N LEU A 63 4.18 -7.85 3.75
CA LEU A 63 3.81 -9.26 3.80
C LEU A 63 4.03 -9.82 5.22
N HIS A 64 3.10 -9.47 6.11
CA HIS A 64 3.10 -9.90 7.49
C HIS A 64 2.21 -11.13 7.70
N LEU A 65 2.82 -12.32 7.82
CA LEU A 65 2.10 -13.61 7.93
C LEU A 65 1.05 -13.65 9.06
N PRO A 66 1.32 -13.14 10.29
CA PRO A 66 0.29 -13.09 11.33
C PRO A 66 -0.92 -12.21 10.98
N SER A 67 -0.74 -11.17 10.18
CA SER A 67 -1.85 -10.34 9.71
C SER A 67 -2.64 -11.03 8.61
N LEU A 68 -1.97 -11.72 7.69
CA LEU A 68 -2.63 -12.57 6.69
C LEU A 68 -3.42 -13.72 7.35
N ALA A 69 -2.97 -14.23 8.49
CA ALA A 69 -3.69 -15.25 9.26
C ALA A 69 -5.01 -14.75 9.88
N ARG A 70 -5.25 -13.43 9.93
CA ARG A 70 -6.50 -12.81 10.41
C ARG A 70 -7.56 -12.65 9.31
N LEU A 71 -7.17 -12.79 8.04
CA LEU A 71 -8.08 -12.61 6.91
C LEU A 71 -9.24 -13.60 6.93
N ALA A 72 -10.39 -13.20 6.38
CA ALA A 72 -11.54 -14.08 6.19
C ALA A 72 -11.17 -15.31 5.34
N ARG A 73 -11.93 -16.40 5.52
CA ARG A 73 -11.68 -17.64 4.76
C ARG A 73 -12.11 -17.43 3.32
N GLY A 74 -11.32 -17.92 2.37
CA GLY A 74 -11.62 -17.77 0.94
C GLY A 74 -11.21 -16.42 0.34
N THR A 75 -10.71 -15.47 1.14
CA THR A 75 -10.15 -14.20 0.62
C THR A 75 -9.09 -14.49 -0.43
N ARG A 76 -9.18 -13.79 -1.57
CA ARG A 76 -8.18 -13.86 -2.63
C ARG A 76 -6.99 -12.99 -2.26
N LEU A 77 -5.79 -13.53 -2.43
CA LEU A 77 -4.55 -12.84 -2.08
C LEU A 77 -3.68 -12.73 -3.33
N LEU A 78 -3.52 -11.52 -3.84
CA LEU A 78 -2.57 -11.22 -4.92
C LEU A 78 -1.22 -10.90 -4.28
N VAL A 79 -0.20 -11.67 -4.66
CA VAL A 79 1.17 -11.49 -4.19
C VAL A 79 2.13 -11.42 -5.38
N PRO A 80 3.32 -10.83 -5.23
CA PRO A 80 4.31 -10.83 -6.29
C PRO A 80 4.75 -12.23 -6.69
N ALA A 81 5.03 -12.43 -7.98
CA ALA A 81 5.58 -13.68 -8.51
C ALA A 81 6.86 -14.08 -7.75
N GLY A 82 6.91 -15.32 -7.26
CA GLY A 82 7.99 -15.84 -6.42
C GLY A 82 7.74 -15.75 -4.91
N ALA A 83 6.67 -15.08 -4.45
CA ALA A 83 6.31 -14.95 -3.04
C ALA A 83 6.17 -16.30 -2.32
N ARG A 84 5.55 -17.31 -2.96
CA ARG A 84 5.35 -18.64 -2.35
C ARG A 84 6.68 -19.34 -2.07
N ARG A 85 7.66 -19.16 -2.97
CA ARG A 85 9.02 -19.70 -2.83
C ARG A 85 9.81 -18.91 -1.78
N ALA A 86 9.75 -17.59 -1.82
CA ALA A 86 10.52 -16.71 -0.94
C ALA A 86 9.98 -16.65 0.50
N VAL A 87 8.69 -16.96 0.70
CA VAL A 87 8.02 -16.94 2.01
C VAL A 87 7.33 -18.28 2.26
N PRO A 88 8.05 -19.33 2.69
CA PRO A 88 7.47 -20.66 2.91
C PRO A 88 6.26 -20.67 3.87
N GLY A 89 6.26 -19.78 4.87
CA GLY A 89 5.16 -19.62 5.81
C GLY A 89 3.84 -19.15 5.15
N LEU A 90 3.89 -18.57 3.96
CA LEU A 90 2.70 -18.15 3.20
C LEU A 90 1.83 -19.35 2.83
N ALA A 91 2.42 -20.47 2.43
CA ALA A 91 1.68 -21.69 2.09
C ALA A 91 0.87 -22.21 3.29
N ARG A 92 1.48 -22.19 4.49
CA ARG A 92 0.82 -22.60 5.74
C ARG A 92 -0.37 -21.69 6.07
N VAL A 93 -0.18 -20.37 6.00
CA VAL A 93 -1.26 -19.41 6.27
C VAL A 93 -2.40 -19.57 5.25
N ALA A 94 -2.04 -19.69 3.97
CA ALA A 94 -3.00 -19.90 2.89
C ALA A 94 -3.81 -21.18 3.08
N GLN A 95 -3.19 -22.28 3.49
CA GLN A 95 -3.88 -23.53 3.77
C GLN A 95 -4.84 -23.42 4.97
N VAL A 96 -4.37 -22.87 6.10
CA VAL A 96 -5.18 -22.74 7.32
C VAL A 96 -6.41 -21.86 7.10
N ARG A 97 -6.22 -20.74 6.40
CA ARG A 97 -7.29 -19.78 6.11
C ARG A 97 -8.04 -20.06 4.80
N ARG A 98 -7.64 -21.08 4.03
CA ARG A 98 -8.15 -21.35 2.67
C ARG A 98 -8.09 -20.09 1.78
N LEU A 99 -6.97 -19.39 1.81
CA LEU A 99 -6.75 -18.22 0.95
C LEU A 99 -6.50 -18.67 -0.49
N ALA A 100 -7.13 -18.00 -1.45
CA ALA A 100 -6.85 -18.19 -2.86
C ALA A 100 -5.67 -17.31 -3.26
N VAL A 101 -4.45 -17.84 -3.15
CA VAL A 101 -3.23 -17.07 -3.44
C VAL A 101 -2.89 -17.12 -4.94
N THR A 102 -2.77 -15.95 -5.56
CA THR A 102 -2.37 -15.78 -6.96
C THR A 102 -1.08 -14.97 -7.00
N GLU A 103 -0.06 -15.54 -7.63
CA GLU A 103 1.21 -14.86 -7.91
C GLU A 103 1.07 -14.04 -9.19
N VAL A 104 1.46 -12.76 -9.16
CA VAL A 104 1.32 -11.83 -10.29
C VAL A 104 2.62 -11.07 -10.56
N ALA A 105 2.82 -10.65 -11.80
CA ALA A 105 3.92 -9.83 -12.28
C ALA A 105 3.40 -8.52 -12.92
N PRO A 106 4.25 -7.50 -13.12
CA PRO A 106 3.84 -6.29 -13.83
C PRO A 106 3.24 -6.62 -15.20
N GLY A 107 2.06 -6.06 -15.49
CA GLY A 107 1.30 -6.32 -16.71
C GLY A 107 0.17 -7.33 -16.55
N ASP A 108 0.18 -8.17 -15.50
CA ASP A 108 -0.90 -9.14 -15.25
C ASP A 108 -2.20 -8.43 -14.87
N GLU A 109 -3.32 -8.95 -15.37
CA GLU A 109 -4.67 -8.55 -14.98
C GLU A 109 -5.44 -9.71 -14.35
N VAL A 110 -6.09 -9.44 -13.22
CA VAL A 110 -6.90 -10.41 -12.50
C VAL A 110 -8.32 -9.88 -12.32
N GLY A 111 -9.30 -10.60 -12.87
CA GLY A 111 -10.72 -10.33 -12.62
C GLY A 111 -11.11 -10.72 -11.20
N VAL A 112 -11.74 -9.81 -10.45
CA VAL A 112 -12.16 -10.03 -9.06
C VAL A 112 -13.63 -10.45 -8.99
N ARG A 113 -14.50 -9.63 -9.57
CA ARG A 113 -15.95 -9.84 -9.72
C ARG A 113 -16.37 -9.17 -11.04
N SER A 114 -17.58 -9.44 -11.55
CA SER A 114 -18.11 -8.72 -12.71
C SER A 114 -17.97 -7.21 -12.52
N GLY A 115 -17.24 -6.55 -13.43
CA GLY A 115 -16.99 -5.10 -13.38
C GLY A 115 -15.78 -4.63 -12.57
N VAL A 116 -15.08 -5.50 -11.82
CA VAL A 116 -13.86 -5.14 -11.08
C VAL A 116 -12.68 -6.01 -11.49
N ARG A 117 -11.61 -5.37 -11.97
CA ARG A 117 -10.33 -6.01 -12.34
C ARG A 117 -9.17 -5.30 -11.66
N VAL A 118 -8.12 -6.05 -11.35
CA VAL A 118 -6.88 -5.51 -10.78
C VAL A 118 -5.75 -5.76 -11.75
N ARG A 119 -5.05 -4.70 -12.14
CA ARG A 119 -3.85 -4.77 -12.97
C ARG A 119 -2.62 -4.55 -12.09
N ALA A 120 -1.67 -5.47 -12.11
CA ALA A 120 -0.38 -5.28 -11.47
C ALA A 120 0.50 -4.37 -12.34
N VAL A 121 1.15 -3.39 -11.70
CA VAL A 121 2.08 -2.46 -12.36
C VAL A 121 3.42 -2.48 -11.67
N ARG A 122 4.46 -2.04 -12.36
CA ARG A 122 5.81 -1.99 -11.82
C ARG A 122 5.90 -1.00 -10.65
N ALA A 123 6.63 -1.39 -9.62
CA ALA A 123 7.21 -0.48 -8.64
C ALA A 123 8.74 -0.56 -8.69
N CYS A 124 9.42 0.57 -8.54
CA CYS A 124 10.88 0.63 -8.48
C CYS A 124 11.32 0.50 -7.01
N HIS A 125 11.36 -0.73 -6.50
CA HIS A 125 11.77 -1.03 -5.12
C HIS A 125 12.36 -2.44 -5.01
N ASP A 126 13.18 -2.67 -3.98
CA ASP A 126 13.74 -3.99 -3.74
C ASP A 126 12.73 -4.86 -2.98
N GLY A 127 12.00 -5.71 -3.70
CA GLY A 127 10.98 -6.59 -3.12
C GLY A 127 11.52 -7.74 -2.25
N ARG A 128 12.65 -7.54 -1.55
CA ARG A 128 13.40 -8.56 -0.82
C ARG A 128 12.63 -9.11 0.39
N ARG A 129 13.03 -10.31 0.81
CA ARG A 129 12.60 -10.94 2.07
C ARG A 129 13.81 -11.44 2.83
N LEU A 130 14.18 -10.80 3.94
CA LEU A 130 15.24 -11.30 4.81
C LEU A 130 14.90 -12.71 5.34
N PRO A 131 15.88 -13.64 5.44
CA PRO A 131 17.31 -13.48 5.15
C PRO A 131 17.71 -13.63 3.67
N PHE A 132 16.75 -13.84 2.77
CA PHE A 132 17.00 -13.98 1.35
C PHE A 132 17.29 -12.63 0.69
N GLY A 133 18.14 -12.65 -0.34
CA GLY A 133 18.60 -11.46 -1.04
C GLY A 133 17.50 -10.74 -1.86
N PRO A 134 17.83 -9.57 -2.43
CA PRO A 134 16.95 -8.87 -3.36
C PRO A 134 16.67 -9.67 -4.64
N HIS A 135 15.62 -9.29 -5.37
CA HIS A 135 15.23 -9.81 -6.70
C HIS A 135 14.57 -11.20 -6.78
N LEU A 136 14.21 -11.83 -5.66
CA LEU A 136 13.42 -13.07 -5.71
C LEU A 136 11.96 -12.85 -6.13
N ALA A 137 11.47 -11.63 -5.97
CA ALA A 137 10.15 -11.21 -6.39
C ALA A 137 10.16 -9.72 -6.75
N PRO A 138 9.34 -9.27 -7.72
CA PRO A 138 9.21 -7.87 -8.04
C PRO A 138 8.51 -7.10 -6.91
N ALA A 139 8.76 -5.80 -6.82
CA ALA A 139 7.84 -4.89 -6.14
C ALA A 139 6.75 -4.46 -7.13
N LEU A 140 5.52 -4.34 -6.65
CA LEU A 140 4.34 -4.06 -7.45
C LEU A 140 3.56 -2.87 -6.90
N GLY A 141 3.03 -2.07 -7.82
CA GLY A 141 1.81 -1.32 -7.59
C GLY A 141 0.61 -2.05 -8.20
N TYR A 142 -0.59 -1.53 -7.95
CA TYR A 142 -1.83 -2.09 -8.47
C TYR A 142 -2.77 -1.00 -8.94
N VAL A 143 -3.36 -1.16 -10.11
CA VAL A 143 -4.48 -0.34 -10.58
C VAL A 143 -5.76 -1.15 -10.48
N VAL A 144 -6.65 -0.75 -9.60
CA VAL A 144 -7.98 -1.33 -9.42
C VAL A 144 -8.92 -0.60 -10.36
N HIS A 145 -9.44 -1.30 -11.36
CA HIS A 145 -10.44 -0.77 -12.26
C HIS A 145 -11.82 -1.24 -11.82
N GLY A 146 -12.65 -0.31 -11.37
CA GLY A 146 -14.09 -0.48 -11.12
C GLY A 146 -14.86 0.66 -11.79
N SER A 147 -15.69 1.34 -11.01
CA SER A 147 -16.35 2.57 -11.45
C SER A 147 -15.40 3.78 -11.47
N ALA A 148 -14.39 3.77 -10.61
CA ALA A 148 -13.18 4.58 -10.72
C ALA A 148 -11.94 3.69 -10.92
N ARG A 149 -10.81 4.34 -11.19
CA ARG A 149 -9.49 3.72 -11.35
C ARG A 149 -8.61 4.14 -10.18
N THR A 150 -8.44 3.25 -9.21
CA THR A 150 -7.65 3.51 -8.00
C THR A 150 -6.26 2.89 -8.14
N TYR A 151 -5.23 3.72 -8.10
CA TYR A 151 -3.84 3.28 -8.04
C TYR A 151 -3.37 3.13 -6.59
N PHE A 152 -2.92 1.93 -6.23
CA PHE A 152 -2.13 1.69 -5.04
C PHE A 152 -0.68 1.50 -5.43
N ALA A 153 0.20 2.43 -5.04
CA ALA A 153 1.58 2.44 -5.52
C ALA A 153 2.47 1.32 -4.96
N GLY A 154 2.12 0.78 -3.78
CA GLY A 154 3.09 0.03 -2.98
C GLY A 154 4.29 0.91 -2.61
N ASP A 155 5.37 0.29 -2.15
CA ASP A 155 6.65 0.98 -2.01
C ASP A 155 7.33 1.06 -3.37
N THR A 156 7.68 2.27 -3.79
CA THR A 156 8.35 2.55 -5.05
C THR A 156 9.19 3.81 -4.93
N GLY A 157 10.26 3.92 -5.70
CA GLY A 157 10.88 5.19 -6.06
C GLY A 157 10.12 5.87 -7.20
N LEU A 158 10.44 7.14 -7.46
CA LEU A 158 9.99 7.82 -8.68
C LEU A 158 10.80 7.32 -9.88
N PHE A 159 10.14 7.03 -10.98
CA PHE A 159 10.77 6.62 -12.25
C PHE A 159 10.05 7.26 -13.44
N ASP A 160 10.77 7.51 -14.52
CA ASP A 160 10.31 8.38 -15.62
C ASP A 160 9.04 7.85 -16.32
N THR A 161 8.92 6.54 -16.49
CA THR A 161 7.78 5.87 -17.14
C THR A 161 6.60 5.62 -16.19
N MET A 162 6.62 6.12 -14.95
CA MET A 162 5.59 5.81 -13.93
C MET A 162 4.18 6.15 -14.41
N ALA A 163 3.97 7.36 -14.94
CA ALA A 163 2.65 7.78 -15.39
C ALA A 163 2.16 6.97 -16.61
N GLU A 164 3.07 6.59 -17.50
CA GLU A 164 2.77 5.77 -18.68
C GLU A 164 2.39 4.34 -18.29
N GLU A 165 3.15 3.72 -17.38
CA GLU A 165 2.91 2.34 -16.92
C GLU A 165 1.65 2.23 -16.04
N VAL A 166 1.40 3.22 -15.17
CA VAL A 166 0.18 3.30 -14.34
C VAL A 166 -1.04 3.65 -15.19
N GLY A 167 -0.86 4.49 -16.21
CA GLY A 167 -1.93 4.99 -17.06
C GLY A 167 -2.90 5.91 -16.30
N PRO A 168 -3.99 6.33 -16.95
CA PRO A 168 -4.97 7.24 -16.36
C PRO A 168 -5.71 6.62 -15.17
N VAL A 169 -5.69 7.34 -14.05
CA VAL A 169 -6.26 6.95 -12.76
C VAL A 169 -7.04 8.11 -12.14
N ASP A 170 -8.10 7.80 -11.41
CA ASP A 170 -8.96 8.80 -10.75
C ASP A 170 -8.50 9.06 -9.31
N VAL A 171 -7.96 8.04 -8.66
CA VAL A 171 -7.47 8.09 -7.28
C VAL A 171 -6.07 7.49 -7.18
N ALA A 172 -5.18 8.12 -6.44
CA ALA A 172 -3.85 7.57 -6.11
C ALA A 172 -3.60 7.45 -4.60
N LEU A 173 -3.21 6.26 -4.15
CA LEU A 173 -2.65 5.97 -2.84
C LEU A 173 -1.12 5.96 -2.97
N LEU A 174 -0.46 7.03 -2.52
CA LEU A 174 0.98 7.23 -2.70
C LEU A 174 1.72 7.13 -1.36
N PRO A 175 2.81 6.33 -1.25
CA PRO A 175 3.68 6.41 -0.10
C PRO A 175 4.34 7.80 -0.09
N VAL A 176 4.36 8.44 1.08
CA VAL A 176 4.99 9.77 1.25
C VAL A 176 6.14 9.74 2.24
N GLY A 177 6.43 8.56 2.78
CA GLY A 177 7.48 8.33 3.75
C GLY A 177 7.71 6.83 3.94
N GLY A 178 8.02 6.46 5.16
CA GLY A 178 8.19 5.07 5.57
C GLY A 178 8.36 4.99 7.08
N TRP A 179 9.11 3.98 7.52
CA TRP A 179 9.59 3.87 8.89
C TRP A 179 11.08 4.18 8.94
N GLY A 180 11.49 5.01 9.91
CA GLY A 180 12.89 5.38 10.12
C GLY A 180 13.33 6.66 9.37
N PRO A 181 14.55 7.13 9.67
CA PRO A 181 15.04 8.44 9.27
C PRO A 181 15.60 8.48 7.85
N TYR A 182 15.86 7.31 7.26
CA TYR A 182 16.43 7.16 5.94
C TYR A 182 15.60 6.15 5.17
N LEU A 183 14.94 6.62 4.11
CA LEU A 183 14.14 5.77 3.22
C LEU A 183 15.05 5.07 2.21
N GLY A 184 16.11 5.73 1.73
CA GLY A 184 16.99 5.18 0.71
C GLY A 184 16.42 5.21 -0.71
N PRO A 185 17.17 4.67 -1.69
CA PRO A 185 16.68 4.55 -3.06
C PRO A 185 15.52 3.56 -3.11
N GLY A 186 14.59 3.77 -4.05
CA GLY A 186 13.41 2.90 -4.21
C GLY A 186 12.21 3.25 -3.33
N HIS A 187 12.24 4.41 -2.67
CA HIS A 187 11.10 4.95 -1.92
C HIS A 187 10.77 6.39 -2.34
N LEU A 188 9.49 6.74 -2.30
CA LEU A 188 9.03 8.12 -2.38
C LEU A 188 9.10 8.75 -0.99
N ASP A 189 9.70 9.93 -0.93
CA ASP A 189 9.44 10.91 0.13
C ASP A 189 8.28 11.83 -0.29
N ALA A 190 7.84 12.70 0.63
CA ALA A 190 6.75 13.64 0.39
C ALA A 190 6.91 14.46 -0.90
N GLY A 191 8.14 14.88 -1.23
CA GLY A 191 8.36 15.71 -2.41
C GLY A 191 8.42 14.92 -3.71
N ARG A 192 9.06 13.75 -3.71
CA ARG A 192 9.02 12.84 -4.86
C ARG A 192 7.60 12.31 -5.09
N ALA A 193 6.83 12.06 -4.04
CA ALA A 193 5.42 11.70 -4.14
C ALA A 193 4.59 12.83 -4.75
N ALA A 194 4.84 14.10 -4.40
CA ALA A 194 4.14 15.23 -5.02
C ALA A 194 4.49 15.39 -6.50
N ARG A 195 5.72 15.06 -6.92
CA ARG A 195 6.10 14.99 -8.34
C ARG A 195 5.44 13.82 -9.07
N ALA A 196 5.39 12.64 -8.44
CA ALA A 196 4.63 11.49 -8.96
C ALA A 196 3.16 11.85 -9.15
N LEU A 197 2.57 12.54 -8.17
CA LEU A 197 1.18 13.01 -8.22
C LEU A 197 0.94 13.96 -9.40
N ALA A 198 1.85 14.90 -9.63
CA ALA A 198 1.75 15.83 -10.76
C ALA A 198 1.83 15.12 -12.12
N ALA A 199 2.67 14.07 -12.24
CA ALA A 199 2.77 13.27 -13.45
C ALA A 199 1.55 12.37 -13.69
N LEU A 200 1.00 11.77 -12.62
CA LEU A 200 -0.18 10.89 -12.66
C LEU A 200 -1.48 11.68 -12.87
N ALA A 201 -1.55 12.90 -12.34
CA ALA A 201 -2.69 13.82 -12.41
C ALA A 201 -4.07 13.21 -12.09
N PRO A 202 -4.23 12.45 -10.98
CA PRO A 202 -5.54 11.90 -10.61
C PRO A 202 -6.51 12.99 -10.14
N ALA A 203 -7.81 12.69 -10.06
CA ALA A 203 -8.78 13.61 -9.45
C ALA A 203 -8.55 13.77 -7.95
N ALA A 204 -8.16 12.70 -7.26
CA ALA A 204 -7.86 12.72 -5.83
C ALA A 204 -6.64 11.86 -5.45
N ALA A 205 -6.06 12.16 -4.28
CA ALA A 205 -5.00 11.33 -3.71
C ALA A 205 -5.07 11.24 -2.19
N VAL A 206 -4.56 10.12 -1.67
CA VAL A 206 -4.42 9.85 -0.24
C VAL A 206 -2.96 9.45 0.03
N PRO A 207 -2.23 10.18 0.88
CA PRO A 207 -0.89 9.78 1.29
C PRO A 207 -0.96 8.56 2.21
N VAL A 208 -0.02 7.63 2.03
CA VAL A 208 0.10 6.41 2.85
C VAL A 208 1.56 6.18 3.26
N HIS A 209 1.83 5.09 3.99
CA HIS A 209 3.18 4.65 4.36
C HIS A 209 3.95 5.63 5.26
N TYR A 210 3.27 6.41 6.09
CA TYR A 210 3.90 7.32 7.06
C TYR A 210 3.16 7.32 8.40
N GLY A 211 3.76 7.92 9.43
CA GLY A 211 3.06 8.30 10.66
C GLY A 211 2.47 7.15 11.48
N THR A 212 2.85 5.88 11.22
CA THR A 212 2.31 4.71 11.93
C THR A 212 3.38 3.95 12.70
N TYR A 213 4.41 3.44 12.03
CA TYR A 213 5.49 2.68 12.65
C TYR A 213 6.75 3.51 12.76
N TRP A 214 7.41 3.46 13.92
CA TRP A 214 8.68 4.13 14.15
C TRP A 214 9.65 3.23 14.91
N PRO A 215 10.97 3.28 14.64
CA PRO A 215 11.96 2.54 15.40
C PRO A 215 11.92 2.91 16.89
N ILE A 216 12.02 1.89 17.74
CA ILE A 216 12.01 2.08 19.20
C ILE A 216 13.18 2.96 19.61
N GLY A 217 12.89 3.99 20.42
CA GLY A 217 13.89 4.96 20.91
C GLY A 217 14.06 6.18 20.00
N MET A 218 13.65 6.12 18.74
CA MET A 218 13.80 7.25 17.82
C MET A 218 12.81 8.38 18.05
N ASP A 219 11.71 8.16 18.77
CA ASP A 219 10.79 9.24 19.16
C ASP A 219 11.48 10.32 19.99
N ALA A 220 12.50 9.95 20.78
CA ALA A 220 13.25 10.89 21.60
C ALA A 220 14.31 11.68 20.81
N VAL A 221 14.69 11.19 19.62
CA VAL A 221 15.82 11.74 18.86
C VAL A 221 15.35 12.52 17.63
N ARG A 222 14.34 12.00 16.92
CA ARG A 222 13.84 12.55 15.65
C ARG A 222 12.31 12.45 15.52
N PRO A 223 11.53 13.10 16.41
CA PRO A 223 10.07 13.01 16.37
C PRO A 223 9.45 13.66 15.13
N HIS A 224 10.09 14.69 14.56
CA HIS A 224 9.53 15.45 13.43
C HIS A 224 9.50 14.65 12.12
N GLU A 225 10.50 13.79 11.89
CA GLU A 225 10.59 12.94 10.69
C GLU A 225 9.45 11.89 10.64
N PHE A 226 8.83 11.58 11.77
CA PHE A 226 7.73 10.62 11.84
C PHE A 226 6.38 11.21 11.39
N HIS A 227 6.11 12.49 11.70
CA HIS A 227 4.80 13.13 11.48
C HIS A 227 4.73 13.99 10.23
N ALA A 228 5.80 14.72 9.92
CA ALA A 228 5.84 15.69 8.84
C ALA A 228 5.51 15.17 7.43
N PRO A 229 5.78 13.90 7.04
CA PRO A 229 5.65 13.49 5.64
C PRO A 229 4.27 13.73 5.01
N GLY A 230 3.18 13.48 5.74
CA GLY A 230 1.81 13.68 5.23
C GLY A 230 1.48 15.14 4.98
N GLU A 231 1.75 16.02 5.95
CA GLU A 231 1.52 17.46 5.83
C GLU A 231 2.40 18.09 4.75
N GLU A 232 3.66 17.66 4.68
CA GLU A 232 4.62 18.11 3.68
C GLU A 232 4.20 17.69 2.27
N PHE A 233 3.67 16.48 2.10
CA PHE A 233 3.10 16.05 0.83
C PHE A 233 1.91 16.92 0.41
N VAL A 234 0.98 17.22 1.33
CA VAL A 234 -0.14 18.13 1.05
C VAL A 234 0.36 19.51 0.62
N ARG A 235 1.35 20.06 1.33
CA ARG A 235 1.95 21.36 1.01
C ARG A 235 2.56 21.37 -0.39
N GLN A 236 3.33 20.35 -0.75
CA GLN A 236 3.97 20.25 -2.07
C GLN A 236 2.97 19.92 -3.18
N ALA A 237 1.98 19.07 -2.92
CA ALA A 237 0.92 18.74 -3.87
C ALA A 237 0.12 19.98 -4.28
N ARG A 238 -0.18 20.90 -3.34
CA ARG A 238 -0.83 22.18 -3.66
C ARG A 238 -0.02 23.04 -4.64
N GLN A 239 1.31 22.90 -4.65
CA GLN A 239 2.18 23.66 -5.54
C GLN A 239 2.34 22.99 -6.91
N LEU A 240 2.58 21.67 -6.91
CA LEU A 240 2.93 20.90 -8.11
C LEU A 240 1.70 20.35 -8.86
N ALA A 241 0.60 20.09 -8.15
CA ALA A 241 -0.60 19.47 -8.67
C ALA A 241 -1.88 20.14 -8.10
N PRO A 242 -2.06 21.47 -8.27
CA PRO A 242 -3.11 22.25 -7.60
C PRO A 242 -4.55 21.84 -7.93
N LYS A 243 -4.76 21.09 -9.03
CA LYS A 243 -6.07 20.57 -9.44
C LYS A 243 -6.45 19.26 -8.74
N VAL A 244 -5.50 18.60 -8.08
CA VAL A 244 -5.72 17.30 -7.43
C VAL A 244 -6.21 17.50 -6.02
N THR A 245 -7.32 16.85 -5.66
CA THR A 245 -7.84 16.91 -4.29
C THR A 245 -7.09 15.92 -3.39
N VAL A 246 -6.23 16.42 -2.51
CA VAL A 246 -5.56 15.56 -1.52
C VAL A 246 -6.42 15.42 -0.27
N ARG A 247 -6.72 14.18 0.13
CA ARG A 247 -7.34 13.84 1.42
C ARG A 247 -6.28 13.30 2.36
N LEU A 248 -6.19 13.85 3.56
CA LEU A 248 -5.24 13.46 4.60
C LEU A 248 -6.00 12.82 5.76
N PRO A 249 -6.47 11.57 5.63
CA PRO A 249 -7.25 10.91 6.67
C PRO A 249 -6.41 10.64 7.92
N ASP A 250 -7.05 10.66 9.08
CA ASP A 250 -6.52 10.07 10.31
C ASP A 250 -6.57 8.53 10.27
N HIS A 251 -5.86 7.87 11.20
CA HIS A 251 -5.89 6.41 11.32
C HIS A 251 -7.30 5.89 11.63
N GLY A 252 -7.84 5.09 10.71
CA GLY A 252 -9.18 4.53 10.78
C GLY A 252 -10.26 5.46 10.21
N GLU A 253 -9.89 6.66 9.78
CA GLU A 253 -10.83 7.57 9.11
C GLU A 253 -11.16 7.05 7.71
N ARG A 254 -12.45 7.13 7.39
CA ARG A 254 -13.00 6.81 6.07
C ARG A 254 -13.25 8.10 5.31
N VAL A 255 -12.72 8.17 4.09
CA VAL A 255 -12.95 9.28 3.15
C VAL A 255 -13.68 8.78 1.90
N ARG A 256 -14.61 9.60 1.41
CA ARG A 256 -15.29 9.39 0.12
C ARG A 256 -14.59 10.21 -0.95
N LEU A 257 -14.29 9.56 -2.07
CA LEU A 257 -13.63 10.16 -3.22
C LEU A 257 -14.59 10.16 -4.42
N PRO A 258 -14.48 11.16 -5.30
CA PRO A 258 -15.33 11.28 -6.49
C PRO A 258 -15.22 10.07 -7.42
#